data_AF-A0A7R9KQL0-F1
#
_entry.id   AF-A0A7R9KQL0-F1
#
_cell.length_a   1.000
_cell.length_b   1.000
_cell.length_c   1.000
_cell.angle_alpha   90.00
_cell.angle_beta   90.00
_cell.angle_gamma   90.00
#
_symmetry.space_group_name_H-M   'P 1'
#
loop_
_entity.id
_entity.type
_entity.pdbx_description
1 polymer ?
#
loop_
_entity_poly.entity_id
_entity_poly.type
_entity_poly.pdbx_seq_one_letter_code
_entity_poly.pdbx_strand_id
1 'polypeptide(L)'
;MGILLLCLYLAVKPFERGFFCDDLSIRYPYKENTITEYMLAILVLVPIIATIGCIETYRYKQKQYTTRLIKSLTRELYDKYMPCLFGLLSSTLCTLVSKVAVGRLRPYFHSVCRPNVVCDQMVNLYKYHDDFTCTDTVNSPPGAIDEMRMSFMSGNKKAMFPNSRGFLDLNTLTQPVVVYRTQRSSERAIGLTLRYVGLRTDQRLNGSVKVDGNDVWYERFGSGPHAILVFPGAIGTGRSDFGPQIKGEFALNLKKYTLVTVEPLGWGRSRPPLRIYDSQTYNKDALSGKIIMESLGYQTYSTMGWSDGAKTALLVAAQYPSRVTSCVVWGVVTYATKRDIDALVMTKNIKYWGADLIKNYETVYGDDWAGLWTRHIEFLEKIREIFPDGFVKNDLQKIRCPLFVLHGDQDPMVNLEHPEHVIKNISDSRLHRFPKGSHNLHLDPMIDVAQAKYVAEVVSDTRLHRFPNASHNLHMTLAKEFKQLIEDFVDEMDAGF
;
A
#
# COMPACT_ATOMS: atom_id res chain seq x y z
N MET A 1 13.02 29.44 -21.39
CA MET A 1 13.08 28.41 -20.33
C MET A 1 14.50 28.08 -19.87
N GLY A 2 15.46 27.83 -20.78
CA GLY A 2 16.87 27.62 -20.39
C GLY A 2 17.51 28.79 -19.64
N ILE A 3 17.28 30.03 -20.08
CA ILE A 3 17.76 31.24 -19.37
C ILE A 3 17.14 31.35 -17.96
N LEU A 4 15.84 31.04 -17.83
CA LEU A 4 15.16 31.04 -16.52
C LEU A 4 15.77 30.00 -15.57
N LEU A 5 16.09 28.81 -16.06
CA LEU A 5 16.78 27.77 -15.27
C LEU A 5 18.16 28.25 -14.80
N LEU A 6 18.93 28.87 -15.69
CA LEU A 6 20.25 29.41 -15.36
C LEU A 6 20.15 30.54 -14.32
N CYS A 7 19.18 31.45 -14.47
CA CYS A 7 18.94 32.50 -13.50
C CYS A 7 18.53 31.94 -12.13
N LEU A 8 17.66 30.93 -12.09
CA LEU A 8 17.28 30.26 -10.84
C LEU A 8 18.48 29.57 -10.18
N TYR A 9 19.33 28.91 -10.97
CA TYR A 9 20.52 28.23 -10.47
C TYR A 9 21.57 29.19 -9.90
N LEU A 10 21.76 30.35 -10.53
CA LEU A 10 22.79 31.31 -10.11
C LEU A 10 22.33 32.32 -9.04
N ALA A 11 21.04 32.66 -9.01
CA ALA A 11 20.56 33.78 -8.19
C ALA A 11 19.74 33.36 -6.96
N VAL A 12 19.23 32.13 -6.89
CA VAL A 12 18.33 31.71 -5.80
C VAL A 12 19.05 30.78 -4.83
N LYS A 13 19.14 31.23 -3.57
CA LYS A 13 19.65 30.41 -2.48
C LYS A 13 18.59 29.41 -2.01
N PRO A 14 18.96 28.16 -1.68
CA PRO A 14 18.05 27.19 -1.10
C PRO A 14 17.46 27.65 0.24
N PHE A 15 16.24 27.24 0.53
CA PHE A 15 15.61 27.47 1.83
C PHE A 15 16.43 26.85 2.97
N GLU A 16 16.63 27.61 4.04
CA GLU A 16 17.40 27.15 5.19
C GLU A 16 16.49 26.37 6.16
N ARG A 17 16.53 25.05 6.03
CA ARG A 17 15.83 24.15 6.93
C ARG A 17 16.71 23.79 8.15
N GLY A 18 16.07 23.72 9.32
CA GLY A 18 16.63 23.17 10.55
C GLY A 18 16.81 21.66 10.53
N PHE A 19 17.45 21.12 11.56
CA PHE A 19 17.70 19.69 11.70
C PHE A 19 17.50 19.18 13.13
N PHE A 20 17.35 17.87 13.25
CA PHE A 20 17.35 17.18 14.54
C PHE A 20 18.69 16.47 14.73
N CYS A 21 19.25 16.54 15.94
CA CYS A 21 20.51 15.86 16.21
C CYS A 21 20.39 14.33 16.07
N ASP A 22 19.24 13.72 16.35
CA ASP A 22 19.01 12.28 16.20
C ASP A 22 18.77 11.82 14.75
N ASP A 23 18.76 12.73 13.77
CA ASP A 23 18.65 12.37 12.35
C ASP A 23 19.98 11.80 11.83
N LEU A 24 20.11 10.47 11.88
CA LEU A 24 21.25 9.74 11.34
C LEU A 24 21.33 9.81 9.81
N SER A 25 20.25 10.18 9.12
CA SER A 25 20.23 10.18 7.66
C SER A 25 21.08 11.28 7.04
N ILE A 26 21.45 12.31 7.82
CA ILE A 26 22.21 13.51 7.41
C ILE A 26 23.67 13.52 7.89
N ARG A 27 24.17 12.37 8.39
CA ARG A 27 25.49 12.22 9.05
C ARG A 27 26.55 11.44 8.26
N TYR A 28 26.28 11.09 7.02
CA TYR A 28 27.24 10.38 6.16
C TYR A 28 28.42 11.28 5.76
N PRO A 29 29.60 10.71 5.45
CA PRO A 29 30.70 11.49 4.92
C PRO A 29 30.38 12.01 3.51
N TYR A 30 30.85 13.22 3.20
CA TYR A 30 30.81 13.74 1.83
C TYR A 30 31.60 12.85 0.89
N LYS A 31 31.00 12.51 -0.25
CA LYS A 31 31.65 11.81 -1.37
C LYS A 31 31.39 12.61 -2.64
N GLU A 32 32.42 12.78 -3.45
CA GLU A 32 32.29 13.43 -4.74
C GLU A 32 31.43 12.60 -5.69
N ASN A 33 30.66 13.29 -6.55
CA ASN A 33 29.80 12.63 -7.53
C ASN A 33 30.64 11.93 -8.60
N THR A 34 30.50 10.61 -8.71
CA THR A 34 31.16 9.80 -9.75
C THR A 34 30.64 10.11 -11.16
N ILE A 35 29.39 10.57 -11.28
CA ILE A 35 28.76 10.96 -12.54
C ILE A 35 28.52 12.47 -12.49
N THR A 36 29.19 13.21 -13.37
CA THR A 36 29.01 14.66 -13.49
C THR A 36 27.68 15.02 -14.16
N GLU A 37 27.20 16.24 -13.96
CA GLU A 37 25.95 16.72 -14.57
C GLU A 37 26.01 16.69 -16.10
N TYR A 38 27.17 16.96 -16.68
CA TYR A 38 27.40 16.88 -18.13
C TYR A 38 27.35 15.44 -18.64
N MET A 39 27.95 14.49 -17.90
CA MET A 39 27.84 13.06 -18.24
C MET A 39 26.38 12.60 -18.21
N LEU A 40 25.61 13.03 -17.20
CA LEU A 40 24.19 12.73 -17.11
C LEU A 40 23.40 13.34 -18.28
N ALA A 41 23.68 14.60 -18.64
CA ALA A 41 23.04 15.25 -19.79
C ALA A 41 23.33 14.51 -21.12
N ILE A 42 24.56 14.04 -21.32
CA ILE A 42 24.94 13.25 -22.50
C ILE A 42 24.21 11.91 -22.52
N LEU A 43 24.19 11.19 -21.40
CA LEU A 43 23.52 9.88 -21.28
C LEU A 43 22.01 9.96 -21.53
N VAL A 44 21.39 11.12 -21.36
CA VAL A 44 19.95 11.32 -21.59
C VAL A 44 19.68 11.84 -22.99
N LEU A 45 20.39 12.86 -23.44
CA LEU A 45 20.12 13.52 -24.72
C LEU A 45 20.53 12.66 -25.91
N VAL A 46 21.66 11.93 -25.83
CA VAL A 46 22.17 11.15 -26.95
C VAL A 46 21.23 10.00 -27.35
N PRO A 47 20.70 9.16 -26.43
CA PRO A 47 19.75 8.12 -26.80
C PRO A 47 18.43 8.66 -27.37
N ILE A 48 17.94 9.79 -26.87
CA ILE A 48 16.71 10.43 -27.39
C ILE A 48 16.92 10.88 -28.84
N ILE A 49 18.03 11.56 -29.11
CA ILE A 49 18.39 12.01 -30.46
C ILE A 49 18.63 10.82 -31.39
N ALA A 50 19.35 9.80 -30.93
CA ALA A 50 19.59 8.59 -31.70
C ALA A 50 18.29 7.87 -32.05
N THR A 51 17.38 7.70 -31.09
CA THR A 51 16.11 6.98 -31.30
C THR A 51 15.21 7.73 -32.29
N ILE A 52 15.03 9.04 -32.12
CA ILE A 52 14.25 9.87 -33.04
C ILE A 52 14.88 9.84 -34.44
N GLY A 53 16.21 9.99 -34.52
CA GLY A 53 16.94 9.90 -35.78
C GLY A 53 16.77 8.57 -36.50
N CYS A 54 16.89 7.45 -35.77
CA CYS A 54 16.69 6.10 -36.32
C CYS A 54 15.27 5.88 -36.83
N ILE A 55 14.25 6.29 -36.05
CA ILE A 55 12.84 6.14 -36.44
C ILE A 55 12.53 6.96 -37.69
N GLU A 56 12.95 8.23 -37.75
CA GLU A 56 12.65 9.05 -38.92
C GLU A 56 13.43 8.61 -40.16
N THR A 57 14.66 8.10 -40.00
CA THR A 57 15.42 7.49 -41.09
C THR A 57 14.76 6.20 -41.60
N TYR A 58 14.20 5.39 -40.71
CA TYR A 58 13.45 4.18 -41.08
C TYR A 58 12.14 4.52 -41.82
N ARG A 59 11.38 5.50 -41.31
CA ARG A 59 10.16 5.99 -41.95
C ARG A 59 10.44 6.62 -43.32
N TYR A 60 11.57 7.32 -43.45
CA TYR A 60 12.05 7.84 -44.72
C TYR A 60 12.31 6.72 -45.74
N LYS A 61 13.00 5.64 -45.33
CA LYS A 61 13.25 4.49 -46.20
C LYS A 61 11.99 3.75 -46.65
N GLN A 62 10.96 3.67 -45.80
CA GLN A 62 9.71 2.96 -46.14
C GLN A 62 8.81 3.69 -47.16
N LYS A 63 8.92 5.02 -47.30
CA LYS A 63 7.86 5.81 -47.94
C LYS A 63 8.15 6.37 -49.34
N GLN A 64 9.29 6.05 -49.99
CA GLN A 64 9.64 6.47 -51.38
C GLN A 64 9.18 7.91 -51.77
N TYR A 65 9.69 8.95 -51.10
CA TYR A 65 9.37 10.35 -51.45
C TYR A 65 10.56 11.10 -52.10
N THR A 66 10.24 11.95 -53.07
CA THR A 66 11.14 12.77 -53.90
C THR A 66 11.51 14.14 -53.29
N THR A 67 12.80 14.49 -53.37
CA THR A 67 13.55 15.78 -53.36
C THR A 67 13.03 17.09 -52.71
N ARG A 68 11.77 17.29 -52.30
CA ARG A 68 11.32 18.47 -51.50
C ARG A 68 11.79 18.40 -50.02
N LEU A 69 12.84 17.63 -49.77
CA LEU A 69 13.03 16.79 -48.60
C LEU A 69 13.70 17.50 -47.40
N ILE A 70 14.66 18.38 -47.63
CA ILE A 70 15.45 18.99 -46.53
C ILE A 70 14.58 19.92 -45.68
N LYS A 71 13.72 20.75 -46.30
CA LYS A 71 12.78 21.63 -45.57
C LYS A 71 11.67 20.86 -44.84
N SER A 72 11.29 19.68 -45.34
CA SER A 72 10.28 18.83 -44.69
C SER A 72 10.89 18.07 -43.51
N LEU A 73 12.10 17.54 -43.67
CA LEU A 73 12.82 16.82 -42.61
C LEU A 73 13.20 17.75 -41.46
N THR A 74 13.69 18.97 -41.73
CA THR A 74 13.99 19.93 -40.66
C THR A 74 12.75 20.35 -39.88
N ARG A 75 11.60 20.49 -40.55
CA ARG A 75 10.32 20.79 -39.91
C ARG A 75 9.80 19.62 -39.08
N GLU A 76 9.84 18.41 -39.61
CA GLU A 76 9.40 17.21 -38.86
C GLU A 76 10.29 16.94 -37.65
N LEU A 77 11.61 17.08 -37.78
CA LEU A 77 12.53 16.97 -36.65
C LEU A 77 12.25 18.07 -35.61
N TYR A 78 12.02 19.32 -36.04
CA TYR A 78 11.64 20.40 -35.14
C TYR A 78 10.36 20.09 -34.36
N ASP A 79 9.31 19.61 -35.04
CA ASP A 79 8.02 19.26 -34.42
C ASP A 79 8.10 18.09 -33.42
N LYS A 80 9.13 17.23 -33.52
CA LYS A 80 9.36 16.10 -32.60
C LYS A 80 10.34 16.43 -31.46
N TYR A 81 11.42 17.15 -31.77
CA TYR A 81 12.43 17.51 -30.77
C TYR A 81 11.95 18.61 -29.83
N MET A 82 11.18 19.58 -30.32
CA MET A 82 10.77 20.72 -29.48
C MET A 82 9.88 20.33 -28.31
N PRO A 83 8.86 19.45 -28.45
CA PRO A 83 8.10 18.96 -27.31
C PRO A 83 8.94 18.18 -26.29
N CYS A 84 9.88 17.34 -26.77
CA CYS A 84 10.77 16.57 -25.89
C CYS A 84 11.70 17.50 -25.10
N LEU A 85 12.31 18.48 -25.77
CA LEU A 85 13.16 19.48 -25.14
C LEU A 85 12.37 20.35 -24.15
N PHE A 86 11.15 20.74 -24.50
CA PHE A 86 10.26 21.49 -23.62
C PHE A 86 9.87 20.67 -22.37
N GLY A 87 9.54 19.39 -22.54
CA GLY A 87 9.27 18.46 -21.44
C GLY A 87 10.47 18.29 -20.50
N LEU A 88 11.67 18.15 -21.07
CA LEU A 88 12.90 18.06 -20.29
C LEU A 88 13.15 19.35 -19.50
N LEU A 89 13.11 20.51 -20.15
CA LEU A 89 13.34 21.79 -19.50
C LEU A 89 12.29 22.12 -18.44
N SER A 90 11.02 21.76 -18.65
CA SER A 90 9.94 22.03 -17.68
C SER A 90 10.03 21.13 -16.46
N SER A 91 10.38 19.84 -16.65
CA SER A 91 10.61 18.91 -15.55
C SER A 91 11.84 19.28 -14.72
N THR A 92 12.92 19.76 -15.36
CA THR A 92 14.10 20.30 -14.68
C THR A 92 13.73 21.56 -13.89
N LEU A 93 12.94 22.46 -14.47
CA LEU A 93 12.49 23.68 -13.80
C LEU A 93 11.67 23.38 -12.56
N CYS A 94 10.66 22.52 -12.68
CA CYS A 94 9.84 22.10 -11.54
C CYS A 94 10.70 21.44 -10.45
N THR A 95 11.69 20.63 -10.83
CA THR A 95 12.59 19.96 -9.88
C THR A 95 13.51 20.94 -9.17
N LEU A 96 14.09 21.91 -9.89
CA LEU A 96 14.96 22.93 -9.31
C LEU A 96 14.18 23.82 -8.34
N VAL A 97 13.01 24.30 -8.74
CA VAL A 97 12.13 25.10 -7.88
C VAL A 97 11.75 24.32 -6.62
N SER A 98 11.38 23.05 -6.76
CA SER A 98 11.03 22.21 -5.60
C SER A 98 12.22 22.00 -4.65
N LYS A 99 13.42 21.77 -5.17
CA LYS A 99 14.64 21.58 -4.37
C LYS A 99 14.98 22.82 -3.57
N VAL A 100 14.98 23.97 -4.23
CA VAL A 100 15.31 25.27 -3.63
C VAL A 100 14.24 25.68 -2.62
N ALA A 101 12.96 25.44 -2.90
CA ALA A 101 11.86 25.78 -1.98
C ALA A 101 11.80 24.88 -0.74
N VAL A 102 12.09 23.58 -0.87
CA VAL A 102 11.97 22.62 0.26
C VAL A 102 13.20 22.62 1.16
N GLY A 103 14.40 22.89 0.63
CA GLY A 103 15.60 23.06 1.44
C GLY A 103 16.04 21.81 2.20
N ARG A 104 15.65 20.61 1.75
CA ARG A 104 15.90 19.36 2.51
C ARG A 104 17.40 19.07 2.55
N LEU A 105 17.88 18.70 3.73
CA LEU A 105 19.28 18.41 3.98
C LEU A 105 19.72 17.09 3.33
N ARG A 106 20.96 17.07 2.81
CA ARG A 106 21.59 15.89 2.20
C ARG A 106 22.23 14.98 3.23
N PRO A 107 22.45 13.71 2.87
CA PRO A 107 23.09 12.76 3.76
C PRO A 107 24.43 13.19 4.33
N TYR A 108 25.13 14.10 3.65
CA TYR A 108 26.43 14.61 4.04
C TYR A 108 26.41 15.99 4.73
N PHE A 109 25.24 16.49 5.12
CA PHE A 109 25.08 17.81 5.72
C PHE A 109 26.02 18.04 6.92
N HIS A 110 26.11 17.11 7.87
CA HIS A 110 26.99 17.28 9.03
C HIS A 110 28.47 17.35 8.65
N SER A 111 28.90 16.61 7.61
CA SER A 111 30.29 16.60 7.17
C SER A 111 30.73 17.90 6.49
N VAL A 112 29.79 18.61 5.85
CA VAL A 112 30.03 19.85 5.10
C VAL A 112 29.73 21.10 5.96
N CYS A 113 28.57 21.16 6.61
CA CYS A 113 28.19 22.33 7.41
C CYS A 113 28.98 22.42 8.73
N ARG A 114 29.17 21.29 9.43
CA ARG A 114 29.62 21.23 10.83
C ARG A 114 28.90 22.29 11.69
N PRO A 115 27.62 22.07 12.03
CA PRO A 115 26.86 23.07 12.77
C PRO A 115 27.50 23.32 14.15
N ASN A 116 27.43 24.56 14.62
CA ASN A 116 27.88 24.97 15.98
C ASN A 116 27.09 24.32 17.15
N VAL A 117 26.15 23.43 16.85
CA VAL A 117 25.33 22.69 17.82
C VAL A 117 26.01 21.37 18.19
N VAL A 118 26.29 21.18 19.49
CA VAL A 118 26.90 19.95 20.00
C VAL A 118 25.83 18.87 20.18
N CYS A 119 25.73 17.96 19.21
CA CYS A 119 24.70 16.92 19.19
C CYS A 119 24.90 15.76 20.17
N ASP A 120 26.04 15.70 20.87
CA ASP A 120 26.31 14.67 21.88
C ASP A 120 25.74 15.03 23.27
N GLN A 121 25.28 16.27 23.45
CA GLN A 121 24.63 16.70 24.68
C GLN A 121 23.16 16.28 24.69
N MET A 122 22.72 15.63 25.78
CA MET A 122 21.33 15.20 25.96
C MET A 122 20.30 16.35 25.80
N VAL A 123 20.68 17.59 26.12
CA VAL A 123 19.80 18.77 25.96
C VAL A 123 19.48 19.13 24.51
N ASN A 124 20.30 18.67 23.56
CA ASN A 124 20.14 18.93 22.13
C ASN A 124 19.55 17.72 21.37
N LEU A 125 19.43 16.57 22.04
CA LEU A 125 18.81 15.35 21.52
C LEU A 125 17.29 15.55 21.45
N TYR A 126 16.65 15.19 20.34
CA TYR A 126 15.21 15.36 20.09
C TYR A 126 14.71 16.82 20.00
N LYS A 127 15.60 17.81 19.99
CA LYS A 127 15.26 19.22 19.75
C LYS A 127 15.49 19.57 18.28
N TYR A 128 14.54 20.31 17.69
CA TYR A 128 14.71 20.89 16.36
C TYR A 128 15.57 22.16 16.45
N HIS A 129 16.65 22.20 15.69
CA HIS A 129 17.57 23.34 15.63
C HIS A 129 17.39 24.06 14.30
N ASP A 130 16.76 25.22 14.32
CA ASP A 130 16.57 26.13 13.20
C ASP A 130 17.54 27.31 13.21
N ASP A 131 18.04 27.71 14.38
CA ASP A 131 19.09 28.71 14.57
C ASP A 131 20.47 28.04 14.76
N PHE A 132 21.23 27.90 13.68
CA PHE A 132 22.59 27.35 13.70
C PHE A 132 23.49 28.02 12.67
N THR A 133 24.80 27.98 12.90
CA THR A 133 25.82 28.46 11.96
C THR A 133 26.74 27.32 11.54
N CYS A 134 27.04 27.25 10.24
CA CYS A 134 28.01 26.29 9.70
C CYS A 134 29.42 26.80 9.96
N THR A 135 30.25 26.01 10.66
CA THR A 135 31.59 26.46 11.06
C THR A 135 32.66 26.16 10.02
N ASP A 136 32.41 25.24 9.07
CA ASP A 136 33.39 24.76 8.09
C ASP A 136 33.13 25.26 6.66
N THR A 137 32.85 26.56 6.52
CA THR A 137 32.55 27.18 5.22
C THR A 137 33.78 27.38 4.33
N VAL A 138 34.98 27.35 4.90
CA VAL A 138 36.25 27.62 4.19
C VAL A 138 36.89 26.35 3.61
N ASN A 139 36.77 25.19 4.28
CA ASN A 139 37.35 23.93 3.79
C ASN A 139 36.34 23.06 3.02
N SER A 140 35.09 23.49 2.92
CA SER A 140 34.07 22.79 2.15
C SER A 140 34.32 22.90 0.64
N PRO A 141 34.05 21.84 -0.15
CA PRO A 141 34.16 21.90 -1.61
C PRO A 141 33.28 23.01 -2.21
N PRO A 142 33.71 23.69 -3.30
CA PRO A 142 32.94 24.76 -3.93
C PRO A 142 31.52 24.30 -4.30
N GLY A 143 30.51 25.06 -3.86
CA GLY A 143 29.09 24.77 -4.13
C GLY A 143 28.45 23.70 -3.20
N ALA A 144 29.23 22.99 -2.38
CA ALA A 144 28.69 21.94 -1.50
C ALA A 144 27.77 22.49 -0.38
N ILE A 145 28.00 23.73 0.06
CA ILE A 145 27.19 24.42 1.09
C ILE A 145 25.77 24.70 0.61
N ASP A 146 25.59 25.07 -0.66
CA ASP A 146 24.25 25.24 -1.21
C ASP A 146 23.66 23.88 -1.60
N GLU A 147 24.48 22.98 -2.15
CA GLU A 147 24.04 21.65 -2.58
C GLU A 147 23.54 20.77 -1.44
N MET A 148 24.13 20.88 -0.25
CA MET A 148 23.71 20.11 0.92
C MET A 148 22.27 20.41 1.34
N ARG A 149 21.69 21.53 0.90
CA ARG A 149 20.30 21.94 1.16
C ARG A 149 19.33 21.57 0.03
N MET A 150 19.80 20.84 -0.98
CA MET A 150 19.03 20.51 -2.18
C MET A 150 18.74 19.01 -2.34
N SER A 151 18.39 18.32 -1.25
CA SER A 151 17.86 16.95 -1.32
C SER A 151 16.46 16.91 -1.91
N PHE A 152 16.18 15.88 -2.72
CA PHE A 152 14.85 15.51 -3.22
C PHE A 152 14.23 16.49 -4.26
N MET A 153 13.78 16.07 -5.45
CA MET A 153 13.74 14.73 -6.06
C MET A 153 15.06 14.39 -6.79
N SER A 154 15.47 13.12 -6.77
CA SER A 154 16.65 12.63 -7.52
C SER A 154 16.47 12.87 -9.02
N GLY A 155 17.39 13.59 -9.67
CA GLY A 155 17.36 13.84 -11.12
C GLY A 155 17.40 12.56 -11.97
N ASN A 156 18.02 11.50 -11.44
CA ASN A 156 18.21 10.21 -12.13
C ASN A 156 16.89 9.45 -12.41
N LYS A 157 15.80 9.73 -11.69
CA LYS A 157 14.50 9.06 -11.91
C LYS A 157 13.59 9.76 -12.92
N LYS A 158 13.83 11.04 -13.24
CA LYS A 158 12.97 11.84 -14.15
C LYS A 158 13.51 11.92 -15.58
N ALA A 159 14.81 11.73 -15.78
CA ALA A 159 15.42 11.86 -17.10
C ALA A 159 15.12 10.68 -18.05
N MET A 160 14.45 9.63 -17.57
CA MET A 160 14.17 8.41 -18.34
C MET A 160 12.82 8.43 -19.08
N PHE A 161 12.01 9.49 -18.96
CA PHE A 161 10.73 9.61 -19.69
C PHE A 161 10.49 11.03 -20.22
N PRO A 162 11.04 11.41 -21.39
CA PRO A 162 10.59 12.57 -22.12
C PRO A 162 9.53 12.11 -23.12
N ASN A 163 8.33 11.79 -22.64
CA ASN A 163 7.14 11.74 -23.49
C ASN A 163 6.10 12.66 -22.88
N SER A 164 6.12 13.92 -23.29
CA SER A 164 5.07 14.89 -23.03
C SER A 164 3.85 14.58 -23.89
N ARG A 165 3.11 13.53 -23.52
CA ARG A 165 1.69 13.31 -23.85
C ARG A 165 1.03 12.57 -22.68
N GLY A 166 0.30 13.30 -21.85
CA GLY A 166 -0.59 12.80 -20.79
C GLY A 166 0.13 12.20 -19.58
N PHE A 167 -0.23 12.38 -18.31
CA PHE A 167 -1.54 12.67 -17.74
C PHE A 167 -2.67 12.03 -18.54
N LEU A 168 -2.59 10.69 -18.68
CA LEU A 168 -3.70 9.74 -18.78
C LEU A 168 -3.13 8.38 -19.26
N ASP A 169 -3.42 7.33 -18.48
CA ASP A 169 -3.42 5.91 -18.82
C ASP A 169 -2.24 5.31 -19.63
N LEU A 170 -1.40 4.54 -18.92
CA LEU A 170 -0.64 3.44 -19.49
C LEU A 170 -1.16 2.12 -18.91
N ASN A 171 -2.30 1.69 -19.46
CA ASN A 171 -2.79 0.33 -19.28
C ASN A 171 -3.38 -0.20 -20.59
N THR A 172 -2.62 -0.10 -21.68
CA THR A 172 -2.91 -0.80 -22.93
C THR A 172 -1.66 -0.75 -23.78
N LEU A 173 -0.96 -1.88 -23.92
CA LEU A 173 -0.24 -2.31 -25.14
C LEU A 173 0.54 -3.60 -24.84
N THR A 174 -0.19 -4.71 -24.61
CA THR A 174 0.23 -6.07 -24.96
C THR A 174 -1.02 -6.96 -25.01
N GLN A 175 -1.84 -6.80 -26.04
CA GLN A 175 -2.74 -7.88 -26.47
C GLN A 175 -2.73 -7.99 -27.99
N PRO A 176 -2.69 -9.22 -28.55
CA PRO A 176 -2.74 -9.43 -29.99
C PRO A 176 -4.09 -8.99 -30.54
N VAL A 177 -4.04 -8.20 -31.61
CA VAL A 177 -5.20 -7.71 -32.36
C VAL A 177 -5.85 -8.88 -33.09
N VAL A 178 -7.00 -9.35 -32.59
CA VAL A 178 -7.94 -10.15 -33.38
C VAL A 178 -8.86 -9.18 -34.11
N VAL A 179 -8.71 -9.10 -35.44
CA VAL A 179 -9.52 -8.25 -36.32
C VAL A 179 -10.90 -8.90 -36.52
N TYR A 180 -11.95 -8.33 -35.94
CA TYR A 180 -13.32 -8.60 -36.41
C TYR A 180 -13.79 -7.49 -37.34
N ARG A 181 -14.06 -7.87 -38.59
CA ARG A 181 -14.63 -7.04 -39.65
C ARG A 181 -16.14 -6.91 -39.40
N THR A 182 -16.62 -5.75 -38.95
CA THR A 182 -18.06 -5.49 -38.84
C THR A 182 -18.61 -5.02 -40.18
N GLN A 183 -19.37 -5.90 -40.84
CA GLN A 183 -20.20 -5.55 -41.99
C GLN A 183 -21.57 -5.11 -41.46
N ARG A 184 -21.92 -3.83 -41.69
CA ARG A 184 -23.29 -3.33 -41.56
C ARG A 184 -24.15 -3.98 -42.65
N SER A 185 -25.26 -4.61 -42.26
CA SER A 185 -26.44 -4.70 -43.10
C SER A 185 -27.69 -4.85 -42.23
N SER A 186 -28.82 -4.54 -42.86
CA SER A 186 -30.06 -3.99 -42.35
C SER A 186 -31.13 -5.01 -41.94
N GLU A 187 -32.07 -4.51 -41.12
CA GLU A 187 -33.51 -4.81 -41.10
C GLU A 187 -34.10 -6.11 -40.51
N ARG A 188 -35.00 -5.85 -39.54
CA ARG A 188 -36.34 -6.44 -39.31
C ARG A 188 -36.50 -7.97 -39.17
N ALA A 189 -36.87 -8.39 -37.95
CA ALA A 189 -38.00 -9.31 -37.76
C ALA A 189 -38.61 -9.12 -36.36
N ILE A 190 -39.92 -8.82 -36.36
CA ILE A 190 -40.83 -8.82 -35.22
C ILE A 190 -41.17 -10.30 -34.94
N GLY A 191 -41.12 -10.73 -33.68
CA GLY A 191 -41.54 -12.08 -33.29
C GLY A 191 -41.60 -12.23 -31.77
N LEU A 192 -42.82 -12.42 -31.28
CA LEU A 192 -43.26 -12.36 -29.90
C LEU A 192 -42.81 -13.57 -29.04
N THR A 193 -42.73 -13.34 -27.72
CA THR A 193 -42.95 -14.29 -26.60
C THR A 193 -41.75 -15.06 -26.03
N LEU A 194 -41.19 -14.56 -24.93
CA LEU A 194 -41.40 -15.12 -23.59
C LEU A 194 -40.78 -14.18 -22.55
N ARG A 195 -41.63 -13.70 -21.64
CA ARG A 195 -41.23 -12.91 -20.46
C ARG A 195 -40.36 -13.77 -19.55
N TYR A 196 -39.04 -13.70 -19.73
CA TYR A 196 -38.13 -13.79 -18.59
C TYR A 196 -37.90 -12.36 -18.12
N VAL A 197 -38.55 -12.01 -17.02
CA VAL A 197 -38.35 -10.74 -16.32
C VAL A 197 -36.86 -10.63 -16.02
N GLY A 198 -36.19 -9.73 -16.74
CA GLY A 198 -34.79 -9.44 -16.54
C GLY A 198 -34.55 -8.99 -15.11
N LEU A 199 -33.87 -9.81 -14.33
CA LEU A 199 -33.11 -9.34 -13.19
C LEU A 199 -32.02 -8.42 -13.75
N ARG A 200 -32.30 -7.10 -13.76
CA ARG A 200 -31.26 -6.10 -13.85
C ARG A 200 -30.35 -6.31 -12.64
N THR A 201 -29.25 -7.03 -12.82
CA THR A 201 -28.16 -7.01 -11.85
C THR A 201 -27.63 -5.59 -11.83
N ASP A 202 -27.96 -4.85 -10.78
CA ASP A 202 -27.47 -3.50 -10.55
C ASP A 202 -25.93 -3.53 -10.65
N GLN A 203 -25.37 -2.82 -11.63
CA GLN A 203 -23.94 -2.78 -11.93
C GLN A 203 -23.16 -1.83 -10.99
N ARG A 204 -23.80 -1.32 -9.93
CA ARG A 204 -23.14 -0.46 -8.94
C ARG A 204 -21.90 -1.16 -8.36
N LEU A 205 -20.73 -0.59 -8.64
CA LEU A 205 -19.43 -1.00 -8.09
C LEU A 205 -19.28 -0.60 -6.62
N ASN A 206 -20.02 0.41 -6.17
CA ASN A 206 -20.10 0.86 -4.79
C ASN A 206 -21.41 1.62 -4.59
N GLY A 207 -21.78 1.85 -3.33
CA GLY A 207 -22.96 2.63 -2.97
C GLY A 207 -23.28 2.55 -1.49
N SER A 208 -24.42 3.12 -1.11
CA SER A 208 -24.99 2.96 0.23
C SER A 208 -26.36 2.28 0.17
N VAL A 209 -26.74 1.66 1.29
CA VAL A 209 -28.09 1.14 1.55
C VAL A 209 -28.59 1.70 2.87
N LYS A 210 -29.88 2.00 2.94
CA LYS A 210 -30.51 2.46 4.17
C LYS A 210 -30.70 1.31 5.15
N VAL A 211 -30.09 1.41 6.32
CA VAL A 211 -30.27 0.50 7.47
C VAL A 211 -30.65 1.36 8.67
N ASP A 212 -31.85 1.14 9.21
CA ASP A 212 -32.42 1.94 10.30
C ASP A 212 -32.32 3.46 10.06
N GLY A 213 -32.61 3.88 8.82
CA GLY A 213 -32.57 5.29 8.40
C GLY A 213 -31.19 5.85 8.06
N ASN A 214 -30.12 5.14 8.40
CA ASN A 214 -28.74 5.57 8.14
C ASN A 214 -28.18 4.95 6.85
N ASP A 215 -27.28 5.66 6.18
CA ASP A 215 -26.59 5.13 4.99
C ASP A 215 -25.41 4.25 5.41
N VAL A 216 -25.48 2.96 5.08
CA VAL A 216 -24.36 2.03 5.23
C VAL A 216 -23.72 1.77 3.89
N TRP A 217 -22.44 2.13 3.78
CA TRP A 217 -21.64 2.04 2.57
C TRP A 217 -21.13 0.62 2.33
N TYR A 218 -21.05 0.26 1.05
CA TYR A 218 -20.40 -0.95 0.57
C TYR A 218 -19.59 -0.68 -0.71
N GLU A 219 -18.59 -1.51 -0.94
CA GLU A 219 -17.89 -1.60 -2.23
C GLU A 219 -17.95 -3.04 -2.76
N ARG A 220 -17.99 -3.17 -4.08
CA ARG A 220 -18.02 -4.43 -4.81
C ARG A 220 -16.78 -4.58 -5.66
N PHE A 221 -16.14 -5.74 -5.57
CA PHE A 221 -14.95 -6.08 -6.34
C PHE A 221 -15.15 -7.42 -7.05
N GLY A 222 -14.97 -7.42 -8.36
CA GLY A 222 -15.19 -8.58 -9.21
C GLY A 222 -16.60 -8.67 -9.79
N SER A 223 -16.79 -9.70 -10.60
CA SER A 223 -18.04 -9.97 -11.33
C SER A 223 -18.41 -11.45 -11.30
N GLY A 224 -17.71 -12.24 -10.50
CA GLY A 224 -17.96 -13.67 -10.40
C GLY A 224 -19.31 -13.98 -9.74
N PRO A 225 -19.94 -15.11 -10.12
CA PRO A 225 -21.29 -15.45 -9.65
C PRO A 225 -21.35 -15.78 -8.15
N HIS A 226 -20.23 -16.12 -7.53
CA HIS A 226 -20.17 -16.46 -6.11
C HIS A 226 -19.89 -15.22 -5.26
N ALA A 227 -20.91 -14.70 -4.58
CA ALA A 227 -20.73 -13.52 -3.74
C ALA A 227 -20.14 -13.87 -2.37
N ILE A 228 -19.23 -13.01 -1.89
CA ILE A 228 -18.62 -13.09 -0.57
C ILE A 228 -18.86 -11.77 0.14
N LEU A 229 -19.62 -11.79 1.24
CA LEU A 229 -19.81 -10.66 2.13
C LEU A 229 -18.58 -10.52 3.04
N VAL A 230 -17.91 -9.38 3.02
CA VAL A 230 -16.62 -9.16 3.66
C VAL A 230 -16.72 -8.07 4.72
N PHE A 231 -16.29 -8.39 5.94
CA PHE A 231 -16.24 -7.43 7.06
C PHE A 231 -14.78 -7.12 7.46
N PRO A 232 -14.40 -5.83 7.48
CA PRO A 232 -13.08 -5.39 7.93
C PRO A 232 -12.92 -5.49 9.45
N GLY A 233 -11.69 -5.32 9.90
CA GLY A 233 -11.36 -5.17 11.31
C GLY A 233 -11.88 -3.86 11.90
N ALA A 234 -11.50 -3.59 13.14
CA ALA A 234 -11.87 -2.36 13.82
C ALA A 234 -11.44 -1.14 13.01
N ILE A 235 -12.36 -0.18 12.84
CA ILE A 235 -12.21 1.03 12.00
C ILE A 235 -11.72 0.76 10.56
N GLY A 236 -11.78 -0.48 10.08
CA GLY A 236 -11.29 -0.83 8.77
C GLY A 236 -12.29 -0.57 7.66
N THR A 237 -11.81 -0.72 6.43
CA THR A 237 -12.59 -0.68 5.19
C THR A 237 -12.18 -1.83 4.29
N GLY A 238 -12.95 -2.09 3.24
CA GLY A 238 -12.56 -3.05 2.21
C GLY A 238 -11.15 -2.80 1.66
N ARG A 239 -10.80 -1.52 1.42
CA ARG A 239 -9.52 -1.15 0.79
C ARG A 239 -8.33 -1.15 1.74
N SER A 240 -8.52 -0.72 2.99
CA SER A 240 -7.45 -0.70 3.99
C SER A 240 -7.09 -2.10 4.45
N ASP A 241 -8.09 -2.98 4.58
CA ASP A 241 -7.91 -4.28 5.25
C ASP A 241 -7.82 -5.43 4.24
N PHE A 242 -8.41 -5.31 3.05
CA PHE A 242 -8.41 -6.38 2.05
C PHE A 242 -7.77 -5.98 0.72
N GLY A 243 -6.91 -4.96 0.75
CA GLY A 243 -6.19 -4.47 -0.43
C GLY A 243 -5.57 -5.60 -1.28
N PRO A 244 -4.77 -6.52 -0.68
CA PRO A 244 -4.17 -7.64 -1.40
C PRO A 244 -5.20 -8.63 -1.99
N GLN A 245 -6.32 -8.88 -1.29
CA GLN A 245 -7.37 -9.80 -1.76
C GLN A 245 -8.22 -9.19 -2.88
N ILE A 246 -8.25 -7.85 -2.99
CA ILE A 246 -9.00 -7.11 -4.00
C ILE A 246 -8.17 -6.88 -5.28
N LYS A 247 -6.86 -6.65 -5.16
CA LYS A 247 -6.01 -6.30 -6.30
C LYS A 247 -4.57 -6.76 -6.11
N GLY A 248 -3.89 -6.99 -7.23
CA GLY A 248 -2.49 -7.44 -7.26
C GLY A 248 -2.36 -8.95 -7.40
N GLU A 249 -1.16 -9.46 -7.15
CA GLU A 249 -0.81 -10.87 -7.35
C GLU A 249 -1.58 -11.82 -6.42
N PHE A 250 -1.89 -11.35 -5.20
CA PHE A 250 -2.61 -12.12 -4.18
C PHE A 250 -4.12 -11.93 -4.22
N ALA A 251 -4.63 -11.27 -5.27
CA ALA A 251 -6.06 -11.05 -5.41
C ALA A 251 -6.80 -12.38 -5.53
N LEU A 252 -7.97 -12.47 -4.90
CA LEU A 252 -8.87 -13.58 -5.13
C LEU A 252 -9.29 -13.61 -6.61
N ASN A 253 -9.71 -14.76 -7.11
CA ASN A 253 -10.19 -14.88 -8.48
C ASN A 253 -11.52 -14.10 -8.64
N LEU A 254 -11.43 -12.82 -8.97
CA LEU A 254 -12.56 -11.89 -9.10
C LEU A 254 -13.46 -12.16 -10.32
N LYS A 255 -13.10 -13.14 -11.17
CA LYS A 255 -14.00 -13.69 -12.19
C LYS A 255 -14.86 -14.83 -11.66
N LYS A 256 -14.45 -15.48 -10.57
CA LYS A 256 -15.19 -16.52 -9.86
C LYS A 256 -15.98 -15.96 -8.68
N TYR A 257 -15.40 -15.00 -7.98
CA TYR A 257 -15.96 -14.38 -6.79
C TYR A 257 -16.33 -12.91 -7.02
N THR A 258 -17.36 -12.45 -6.33
CA THR A 258 -17.66 -11.02 -6.14
C THR A 258 -17.54 -10.70 -4.66
N LEU A 259 -16.56 -9.89 -4.27
CA LEU A 259 -16.39 -9.44 -2.89
C LEU A 259 -17.29 -8.23 -2.65
N VAL A 260 -18.13 -8.27 -1.62
CA VAL A 260 -18.96 -7.16 -1.17
C VAL A 260 -18.44 -6.74 0.20
N THR A 261 -17.61 -5.70 0.24
CA THR A 261 -17.02 -5.21 1.49
C THR A 261 -17.93 -4.18 2.12
N VAL A 262 -18.28 -4.38 3.40
CA VAL A 262 -19.10 -3.43 4.16
C VAL A 262 -18.19 -2.48 4.93
N GLU A 263 -18.57 -1.20 4.99
CA GLU A 263 -18.02 -0.25 5.94
C GLU A 263 -19.06 -0.07 7.04
N PRO A 264 -18.91 -0.70 8.22
CA PRO A 264 -19.92 -0.67 9.28
C PRO A 264 -20.34 0.75 9.70
N LEU A 265 -21.56 0.90 10.22
CA LEU A 265 -22.09 2.22 10.60
C LEU A 265 -21.15 2.93 11.58
N GLY A 266 -20.79 4.19 11.25
CA GLY A 266 -19.83 4.99 12.01
C GLY A 266 -18.35 4.74 11.67
N TRP A 267 -18.05 3.85 10.74
CA TRP A 267 -16.72 3.62 10.15
C TRP A 267 -16.72 3.93 8.65
N GLY A 268 -15.52 4.06 8.06
CA GLY A 268 -15.30 4.50 6.69
C GLY A 268 -16.22 5.66 6.27
N ARG A 269 -16.93 5.44 5.16
CA ARG A 269 -17.90 6.32 4.53
C ARG A 269 -19.32 6.18 5.06
N SER A 270 -19.58 5.23 5.96
CA SER A 270 -20.86 5.10 6.68
C SER A 270 -20.96 6.10 7.82
N ARG A 271 -20.53 7.33 7.55
CA ARG A 271 -20.45 8.47 8.44
C ARG A 271 -21.03 9.68 7.70
N PRO A 272 -21.93 10.46 8.33
CA PRO A 272 -22.52 10.28 9.66
C PRO A 272 -23.44 9.04 9.78
N PRO A 273 -23.82 8.60 11.01
CA PRO A 273 -23.47 9.14 12.32
C PRO A 273 -22.10 8.67 12.82
N LEU A 274 -21.69 9.14 14.00
CA LEU A 274 -20.58 8.52 14.72
C LEU A 274 -20.99 7.12 15.22
N ARG A 275 -20.03 6.20 15.33
CA ARG A 275 -20.32 4.84 15.76
C ARG A 275 -20.84 4.80 17.19
N ILE A 276 -21.92 4.05 17.38
CA ILE A 276 -22.54 3.80 18.68
C ILE A 276 -22.06 2.43 19.17
N TYR A 277 -21.49 2.41 20.35
CA TYR A 277 -20.98 1.21 21.02
C TYR A 277 -21.94 0.79 22.13
N ASP A 278 -22.69 -0.29 21.89
CA ASP A 278 -23.69 -0.87 22.78
C ASP A 278 -23.75 -2.40 22.61
N SER A 279 -24.64 -3.07 23.34
CA SER A 279 -24.82 -4.53 23.25
C SER A 279 -25.38 -5.00 21.89
N GLN A 280 -25.82 -4.08 21.03
CA GLN A 280 -26.34 -4.35 19.69
C GLN A 280 -25.36 -4.02 18.58
N THR A 281 -24.18 -3.46 18.87
CA THR A 281 -23.20 -3.02 17.86
C THR A 281 -22.93 -4.10 16.80
N TYR A 282 -22.57 -5.31 17.21
CA TYR A 282 -22.26 -6.38 16.25
C TYR A 282 -23.51 -6.95 15.55
N ASN A 283 -24.67 -6.97 16.22
CA ASN A 283 -25.94 -7.37 15.60
C ASN A 283 -26.38 -6.40 14.51
N LYS A 284 -26.21 -5.09 14.74
CA LYS A 284 -26.50 -4.03 13.77
C LYS A 284 -25.58 -4.12 12.55
N ASP A 285 -24.32 -4.45 12.74
CA ASP A 285 -23.38 -4.68 11.63
C ASP A 285 -23.77 -5.92 10.81
N ALA A 286 -24.13 -7.03 11.48
CA ALA A 286 -24.58 -8.25 10.82
C ALA A 286 -25.87 -8.01 10.01
N LEU A 287 -26.83 -7.27 10.59
CA LEU A 287 -28.05 -6.83 9.92
C LEU A 287 -27.74 -5.97 8.69
N SER A 288 -26.79 -5.03 8.82
CA SER A 288 -26.37 -4.17 7.72
C SER A 288 -25.83 -4.97 6.54
N GLY A 289 -24.95 -5.94 6.79
CA GLY A 289 -24.44 -6.83 5.75
C GLY A 289 -25.54 -7.65 5.08
N LYS A 290 -26.49 -8.20 5.86
CA LYS A 290 -27.65 -8.93 5.32
C LYS A 290 -28.51 -8.04 4.40
N ILE A 291 -28.84 -6.83 4.83
CA ILE A 291 -29.64 -5.88 4.03
C ILE A 291 -28.91 -5.47 2.76
N ILE A 292 -27.59 -5.21 2.84
CA ILE A 292 -26.77 -4.88 1.67
C ILE A 292 -26.82 -6.03 0.66
N MET A 293 -26.60 -7.27 1.10
CA MET A 293 -26.62 -8.43 0.20
C MET A 293 -27.99 -8.64 -0.45
N GLU A 294 -29.08 -8.49 0.30
CA GLU A 294 -30.45 -8.58 -0.25
C GLU A 294 -30.74 -7.46 -1.26
N SER A 295 -30.31 -6.23 -0.97
CA SER A 295 -30.50 -5.08 -1.87
C SER A 295 -29.76 -5.25 -3.21
N LEU A 296 -28.66 -5.98 -3.20
CA LEU A 296 -27.86 -6.34 -4.37
C LEU A 296 -28.40 -7.58 -5.11
N GLY A 297 -29.46 -8.20 -4.59
CA GLY A 297 -30.09 -9.38 -5.19
C GLY A 297 -29.45 -10.72 -4.81
N TYR A 298 -28.52 -10.75 -3.85
CA TYR A 298 -27.89 -11.99 -3.40
C TYR A 298 -28.77 -12.70 -2.36
N GLN A 299 -29.33 -13.84 -2.74
CA GLN A 299 -30.14 -14.68 -1.86
C GLN A 299 -29.31 -15.61 -0.98
N THR A 300 -28.15 -16.02 -1.46
CA THR A 300 -27.16 -16.81 -0.73
C THR A 300 -25.75 -16.32 -1.08
N TYR A 301 -24.83 -16.43 -0.12
CA TYR A 301 -23.46 -15.92 -0.24
C TYR A 301 -22.55 -16.57 0.80
N SER A 302 -21.23 -16.45 0.63
CA SER A 302 -20.29 -16.78 1.70
C SER A 302 -19.96 -15.54 2.54
N THR A 303 -19.47 -15.72 3.75
CA THR A 303 -18.98 -14.61 4.59
C THR A 303 -17.49 -14.73 4.83
N MET A 304 -16.82 -13.59 4.94
CA MET A 304 -15.41 -13.49 5.29
C MET A 304 -15.20 -12.33 6.27
N GLY A 305 -14.39 -12.52 7.31
CA GLY A 305 -14.16 -11.47 8.30
C GLY A 305 -12.82 -11.57 9.02
N TRP A 306 -12.24 -10.42 9.30
CA TRP A 306 -11.00 -10.29 10.07
C TRP A 306 -11.28 -9.55 11.39
N SER A 307 -10.72 -10.03 12.50
CA SER A 307 -10.73 -9.33 13.79
C SER A 307 -12.16 -9.04 14.26
N ASP A 308 -12.54 -7.78 14.47
CA ASP A 308 -13.92 -7.40 14.78
C ASP A 308 -14.91 -7.82 13.67
N GLY A 309 -14.49 -7.76 12.40
CA GLY A 309 -15.27 -8.28 11.29
C GLY A 309 -15.45 -9.80 11.31
N ALA A 310 -14.55 -10.54 11.95
CA ALA A 310 -14.72 -11.98 12.15
C ALA A 310 -15.89 -12.29 13.09
N LYS A 311 -16.06 -11.50 14.17
CA LYS A 311 -17.22 -11.61 15.08
C LYS A 311 -18.51 -11.38 14.30
N THR A 312 -18.54 -10.31 13.49
CA THR A 312 -19.70 -9.97 12.67
C THR A 312 -19.99 -11.05 11.61
N ALA A 313 -18.97 -11.58 10.93
CA ALA A 313 -19.14 -12.64 9.94
C ALA A 313 -19.73 -13.94 10.54
N LEU A 314 -19.30 -14.31 11.76
CA LEU A 314 -19.90 -15.42 12.52
C LEU A 314 -21.35 -15.13 12.91
N LEU A 315 -21.68 -13.91 13.35
CA LEU A 315 -23.05 -13.53 13.67
C LEU A 315 -23.98 -13.60 12.45
N VAL A 316 -23.51 -13.16 11.27
CA VAL A 316 -24.30 -13.31 10.04
C VAL A 316 -24.58 -14.79 9.76
N ALA A 317 -23.57 -15.66 9.90
CA ALA A 317 -23.73 -17.10 9.71
C ALA A 317 -24.67 -17.75 10.74
N ALA A 318 -24.66 -17.26 11.98
CA ALA A 318 -25.50 -17.77 13.07
C ALA A 318 -26.96 -17.28 13.00
N GLN A 319 -27.17 -16.00 12.66
CA GLN A 319 -28.50 -15.37 12.63
C GLN A 319 -29.24 -15.63 11.31
N TYR A 320 -28.50 -15.79 10.21
CA TYR A 320 -29.06 -16.00 8.88
C TYR A 320 -28.51 -17.29 8.23
N PRO A 321 -28.63 -18.46 8.87
CA PRO A 321 -27.97 -19.70 8.42
C PRO A 321 -28.45 -20.20 7.05
N SER A 322 -29.64 -19.80 6.60
CA SER A 322 -30.15 -20.11 5.25
C SER A 322 -29.54 -19.25 4.14
N ARG A 323 -28.88 -18.14 4.49
CA ARG A 323 -28.25 -17.21 3.56
C ARG A 323 -26.77 -17.53 3.36
N VAL A 324 -26.10 -18.09 4.37
CA VAL A 324 -24.65 -18.27 4.36
C VAL A 324 -24.27 -19.68 3.88
N THR A 325 -23.51 -19.76 2.79
CA THR A 325 -23.06 -21.04 2.19
C THR A 325 -21.73 -21.54 2.72
N SER A 326 -20.85 -20.62 3.15
CA SER A 326 -19.59 -20.92 3.84
C SER A 326 -19.09 -19.66 4.56
N CYS A 327 -18.26 -19.84 5.58
CA CYS A 327 -17.71 -18.75 6.37
C CYS A 327 -16.20 -18.88 6.53
N VAL A 328 -15.45 -17.79 6.39
CA VAL A 328 -13.99 -17.74 6.60
C VAL A 328 -13.63 -16.64 7.59
N VAL A 329 -12.92 -16.96 8.66
CA VAL A 329 -12.61 -16.00 9.73
C VAL A 329 -11.20 -16.14 10.28
N TRP A 330 -10.62 -15.03 10.71
CA TRP A 330 -9.34 -15.02 11.43
C TRP A 330 -9.19 -13.82 12.36
N GLY A 331 -8.30 -13.94 13.34
CA GLY A 331 -8.17 -12.95 14.42
C GLY A 331 -9.43 -12.85 15.30
N VAL A 332 -10.23 -13.93 15.35
CA VAL A 332 -11.52 -13.92 16.03
C VAL A 332 -11.38 -14.07 17.55
N VAL A 333 -12.13 -13.28 18.30
CA VAL A 333 -12.30 -13.40 19.76
C VAL A 333 -13.75 -13.74 20.04
N THR A 334 -14.02 -14.88 20.68
CA THR A 334 -15.40 -15.37 20.90
C THR A 334 -15.99 -14.93 22.24
N TYR A 335 -15.14 -14.71 23.24
CA TYR A 335 -15.40 -14.09 24.53
C TYR A 335 -14.14 -13.32 24.95
N ALA A 336 -14.26 -12.31 25.81
CA ALA A 336 -13.10 -11.52 26.22
C ALA A 336 -12.57 -11.98 27.59
N THR A 337 -11.33 -12.48 27.63
CA THR A 337 -10.59 -12.66 28.88
C THR A 337 -9.90 -11.34 29.28
N LYS A 338 -9.44 -11.23 30.54
CA LYS A 338 -8.64 -10.07 30.97
C LYS A 338 -7.39 -9.90 30.10
N ARG A 339 -6.72 -11.00 29.73
CA ARG A 339 -5.54 -10.99 28.86
C ARG A 339 -5.85 -10.41 27.49
N ASP A 340 -6.97 -10.81 26.88
CA ASP A 340 -7.37 -10.30 25.56
C ASP A 340 -7.62 -8.79 25.63
N ILE A 341 -8.30 -8.32 26.69
CA ILE A 341 -8.56 -6.90 26.91
C ILE A 341 -7.26 -6.14 27.11
N ASP A 342 -6.37 -6.61 28.00
CA ASP A 342 -5.07 -5.97 28.26
C ASP A 342 -4.24 -5.86 26.96
N ALA A 343 -4.25 -6.89 26.12
CA ALA A 343 -3.59 -6.89 24.81
C ALA A 343 -4.18 -5.84 23.86
N LEU A 344 -5.51 -5.73 23.79
CA LEU A 344 -6.20 -4.72 22.98
C LEU A 344 -5.95 -3.30 23.51
N VAL A 345 -5.95 -3.10 24.82
CA VAL A 345 -5.71 -1.80 25.48
C VAL A 345 -4.30 -1.28 25.18
N MET A 346 -3.29 -2.17 25.09
CA MET A 346 -1.95 -1.76 24.67
C MET A 346 -1.93 -1.08 23.29
N THR A 347 -2.86 -1.43 22.40
CA THR A 347 -2.96 -0.82 21.08
C THR A 347 -3.49 0.63 21.11
N LYS A 348 -4.01 1.11 22.25
CA LYS A 348 -4.39 2.52 22.44
C LYS A 348 -3.19 3.45 22.28
N ASN A 349 -1.98 2.97 22.60
CA ASN A 349 -0.76 3.72 22.40
C ASN A 349 -0.27 3.62 20.95
N ILE A 350 -0.81 4.50 20.11
CA ILE A 350 -0.52 4.57 18.68
C ILE A 350 0.94 4.89 18.35
N LYS A 351 1.76 5.33 19.32
CA LYS A 351 3.19 5.60 19.12
C LYS A 351 3.96 4.35 18.66
N TYR A 352 3.50 3.17 19.06
CA TYR A 352 4.15 1.89 18.72
C TYR A 352 3.63 1.25 17.43
N TRP A 353 2.72 1.92 16.72
CA TRP A 353 2.15 1.41 15.49
C TRP A 353 3.10 1.61 14.32
N GLY A 354 3.06 0.68 13.36
CA GLY A 354 3.80 0.83 12.11
C GLY A 354 3.29 2.03 11.30
N ALA A 355 4.22 2.77 10.68
CA ALA A 355 3.89 3.97 9.90
C ALA A 355 2.92 3.70 8.75
N ASP A 356 3.01 2.52 8.12
CA ASP A 356 2.08 2.14 7.04
C ASP A 356 0.65 1.93 7.55
N LEU A 357 0.50 1.35 8.74
CA LEU A 357 -0.82 1.16 9.36
C LEU A 357 -1.45 2.52 9.74
N ILE A 358 -0.65 3.42 10.32
CA ILE A 358 -1.08 4.79 10.62
C ILE A 358 -1.55 5.48 9.35
N LYS A 359 -0.72 5.46 8.30
CA LYS A 359 -1.02 6.10 7.01
C LYS A 359 -2.28 5.54 6.37
N ASN A 360 -2.53 4.23 6.50
CA ASN A 360 -3.76 3.62 5.98
C ASN A 360 -5.01 4.24 6.64
N TYR A 361 -5.03 4.38 7.96
CA TYR A 361 -6.17 4.98 8.66
C TYR A 361 -6.27 6.49 8.48
N GLU A 362 -5.14 7.21 8.43
CA GLU A 362 -5.12 8.64 8.06
C GLU A 362 -5.71 8.87 6.67
N THR A 363 -5.44 7.98 5.72
CA THR A 363 -6.01 8.06 4.36
C THR A 363 -7.53 7.89 4.36
N VAL A 364 -8.06 7.08 5.28
CA VAL A 364 -9.52 6.82 5.37
C VAL A 364 -10.24 7.93 6.13
N TYR A 365 -9.66 8.44 7.22
CA TYR A 365 -10.38 9.26 8.19
C TYR A 365 -9.80 10.66 8.41
N GLY A 366 -8.63 10.98 7.83
CA GLY A 366 -7.87 12.17 8.20
C GLY A 366 -7.56 12.18 9.70
N ASP A 367 -7.51 13.35 10.31
CA ASP A 367 -7.10 13.53 11.71
C ASP A 367 -7.99 12.85 12.77
N ASP A 368 -9.20 12.41 12.40
CA ASP A 368 -10.15 11.77 13.33
C ASP A 368 -9.85 10.29 13.62
N TRP A 369 -8.94 9.66 12.85
CA TRP A 369 -8.69 8.22 12.95
C TRP A 369 -8.31 7.76 14.36
N ALA A 370 -7.44 8.52 15.05
CA ALA A 370 -6.96 8.19 16.38
C ALA A 370 -8.08 8.30 17.44
N GLY A 371 -9.00 9.25 17.27
CA GLY A 371 -10.18 9.40 18.12
C GLY A 371 -11.20 8.28 17.91
N LEU A 372 -11.34 7.77 16.69
CA LEU A 372 -12.16 6.58 16.41
C LEU A 372 -11.56 5.32 17.04
N TRP A 373 -10.24 5.12 16.92
CA TRP A 373 -9.55 4.00 17.55
C TRP A 373 -9.69 4.04 19.07
N THR A 374 -9.44 5.21 19.68
CA THR A 374 -9.55 5.41 21.13
C THR A 374 -10.93 5.02 21.64
N ARG A 375 -12.00 5.49 20.99
CA ARG A 375 -13.39 5.13 21.36
C ARG A 375 -13.68 3.64 21.19
N HIS A 376 -13.08 3.00 20.18
CA HIS A 376 -13.19 1.56 20.00
C HIS A 376 -12.53 0.80 21.16
N ILE A 377 -11.33 1.20 21.58
CA ILE A 377 -10.65 0.58 22.72
C ILE A 377 -11.43 0.81 24.03
N GLU A 378 -12.00 1.99 24.26
CA GLU A 378 -12.84 2.26 25.43
C GLU A 378 -14.11 1.39 25.49
N PHE A 379 -14.66 1.03 24.33
CA PHE A 379 -15.71 0.02 24.24
C PHE A 379 -15.19 -1.37 24.60
N LEU A 380 -14.01 -1.75 24.10
CA LEU A 380 -13.38 -3.04 24.40
C LEU A 380 -12.98 -3.18 25.87
N GLU A 381 -12.61 -2.09 26.56
CA GLU A 381 -12.34 -2.08 28.00
C GLU A 381 -13.59 -2.49 28.81
N LYS A 382 -14.78 -2.10 28.36
CA LYS A 382 -16.07 -2.39 29.02
C LYS A 382 -16.74 -3.65 28.50
N ILE A 383 -16.05 -4.43 27.67
CA ILE A 383 -16.72 -5.41 26.83
C ILE A 383 -17.31 -6.58 27.61
N ARG A 384 -16.75 -6.91 28.77
CA ARG A 384 -17.29 -7.94 29.67
C ARG A 384 -18.55 -7.50 30.41
N GLU A 385 -18.76 -6.20 30.56
CA GLU A 385 -20.01 -5.65 31.11
C GLU A 385 -21.11 -5.65 30.04
N ILE A 386 -20.74 -5.33 28.80
CA ILE A 386 -21.67 -5.24 27.68
C ILE A 386 -22.04 -6.64 27.15
N PHE A 387 -21.09 -7.57 27.11
CA PHE A 387 -21.24 -8.96 26.65
C PHE A 387 -20.75 -9.95 27.72
N PRO A 388 -21.48 -10.11 28.83
CA PRO A 388 -21.05 -10.97 29.95
C PRO A 388 -20.90 -12.45 29.55
N ASP A 389 -21.70 -12.91 28.58
CA ASP A 389 -21.67 -14.29 28.09
C ASP A 389 -20.74 -14.49 26.88
N GLY A 390 -20.01 -13.45 26.47
CA GLY A 390 -19.22 -13.42 25.24
C GLY A 390 -20.01 -12.93 24.02
N PHE A 391 -19.30 -12.69 22.92
CA PHE A 391 -19.83 -12.00 21.74
C PHE A 391 -20.68 -12.91 20.85
N VAL A 392 -20.11 -14.07 20.52
CA VAL A 392 -20.69 -15.06 19.61
C VAL A 392 -20.74 -16.45 20.24
N LYS A 393 -20.24 -16.59 21.48
CA LYS A 393 -20.07 -17.85 22.19
C LYS A 393 -21.33 -18.72 22.18
N ASN A 394 -22.48 -18.11 22.47
CA ASN A 394 -23.78 -18.80 22.50
C ASN A 394 -24.41 -18.96 21.11
N ASP A 395 -23.90 -18.25 20.10
CA ASP A 395 -24.40 -18.27 18.73
C ASP A 395 -23.66 -19.26 17.83
N LEU A 396 -22.46 -19.71 18.21
CA LEU A 396 -21.66 -20.67 17.41
C LEU A 396 -22.46 -21.92 17.03
N GLN A 397 -23.28 -22.45 17.96
CA GLN A 397 -24.11 -23.64 17.75
C GLN A 397 -25.22 -23.44 16.70
N LYS A 398 -25.53 -22.20 16.33
CA LYS A 398 -26.53 -21.86 15.31
C LYS A 398 -25.94 -21.87 13.90
N ILE A 399 -24.61 -21.87 13.75
CA ILE A 399 -23.91 -21.87 12.46
C ILE A 399 -24.06 -23.24 11.81
N ARG A 400 -24.57 -23.27 10.58
CA ARG A 400 -24.86 -24.50 9.82
C ARG A 400 -23.96 -24.72 8.59
N CYS A 401 -23.23 -23.69 8.17
CA CYS A 401 -22.37 -23.75 7.00
C CYS A 401 -20.95 -24.22 7.36
N PRO A 402 -20.18 -24.75 6.40
CA PRO A 402 -18.76 -25.01 6.59
C PRO A 402 -18.00 -23.75 7.02
N LEU A 403 -17.19 -23.88 8.07
CA LEU A 403 -16.40 -22.78 8.64
C LEU A 403 -14.90 -23.02 8.48
N PHE A 404 -14.19 -22.06 7.90
CA PHE A 404 -12.73 -22.08 7.82
C PHE A 404 -12.13 -21.01 8.72
N VAL A 405 -11.47 -21.45 9.79
CA VAL A 405 -10.78 -20.60 10.75
C VAL A 405 -9.30 -20.55 10.38
N LEU A 406 -8.77 -19.35 10.20
CA LEU A 406 -7.33 -19.13 10.05
C LEU A 406 -6.80 -18.48 11.32
N HIS A 407 -5.58 -18.85 11.71
CA HIS A 407 -4.94 -18.26 12.89
C HIS A 407 -3.44 -18.11 12.69
N GLY A 408 -2.89 -16.97 13.10
CA GLY A 408 -1.46 -16.76 13.19
C GLY A 408 -0.97 -17.11 14.58
N ASP A 409 -0.03 -18.05 14.72
CA ASP A 409 0.45 -18.50 16.03
C ASP A 409 1.28 -17.43 16.77
N GLN A 410 1.68 -16.36 16.08
CA GLN A 410 2.40 -15.21 16.64
C GLN A 410 1.48 -13.99 16.84
N ASP A 411 0.16 -14.17 16.79
CA ASP A 411 -0.80 -13.09 17.01
C ASP A 411 -0.66 -12.54 18.45
N PRO A 412 -0.24 -11.27 18.63
CA PRO A 412 -0.02 -10.70 19.96
C PRO A 412 -1.34 -10.25 20.62
N MET A 413 -2.44 -10.22 19.86
CA MET A 413 -3.74 -9.70 20.29
C MET A 413 -4.72 -10.82 20.63
N VAL A 414 -4.68 -11.94 19.89
CA VAL A 414 -5.65 -13.02 19.98
C VAL A 414 -4.94 -14.34 20.21
N ASN A 415 -5.24 -15.01 21.34
CA ASN A 415 -4.67 -16.32 21.62
C ASN A 415 -5.35 -17.45 20.83
N LEU A 416 -4.63 -18.56 20.67
CA LEU A 416 -5.09 -19.81 20.05
C LEU A 416 -6.35 -20.41 20.73
N GLU A 417 -6.61 -20.05 22.00
CA GLU A 417 -7.81 -20.47 22.72
C GLU A 417 -9.11 -20.13 21.97
N HIS A 418 -9.17 -18.98 21.28
CA HIS A 418 -10.37 -18.55 20.55
C HIS A 418 -10.67 -19.39 19.31
N PRO A 419 -9.75 -19.58 18.35
CA PRO A 419 -9.99 -20.47 17.22
C PRO A 419 -10.22 -21.92 17.65
N GLU A 420 -9.56 -22.40 18.71
CA GLU A 420 -9.84 -23.73 19.29
C GLU A 420 -11.25 -23.81 19.87
N HIS A 421 -11.71 -22.77 20.55
CA HIS A 421 -13.08 -22.67 21.04
C HIS A 421 -14.09 -22.72 19.88
N VAL A 422 -13.81 -22.03 18.77
CA VAL A 422 -14.67 -22.05 17.58
C VAL A 422 -14.79 -23.47 17.01
N ILE A 423 -13.67 -24.14 16.73
CA ILE A 423 -13.71 -25.47 16.09
C ILE A 423 -14.27 -26.55 17.01
N LYS A 424 -14.14 -26.40 18.32
CA LYS A 424 -14.75 -27.31 19.31
C LYS A 424 -16.27 -27.23 19.32
N ASN A 425 -16.85 -26.08 18.95
CA ASN A 425 -18.29 -25.84 19.01
C ASN A 425 -19.01 -25.97 17.66
N ILE A 426 -18.27 -26.11 16.55
CA ILE A 426 -18.85 -26.20 15.20
C ILE A 426 -18.29 -27.43 14.51
N SER A 427 -19.14 -28.43 14.28
CA SER A 427 -18.72 -29.74 13.77
C SER A 427 -18.15 -29.70 12.34
N ASP A 428 -18.69 -28.86 11.46
CA ASP A 428 -18.17 -28.65 10.11
C ASP A 428 -17.25 -27.43 10.06
N SER A 429 -16.14 -27.54 10.79
CA SER A 429 -15.13 -26.49 10.85
C SER A 429 -13.72 -27.03 10.61
N ARG A 430 -12.85 -26.15 10.09
CA ARG A 430 -11.43 -26.44 9.85
C ARG A 430 -10.60 -25.31 10.41
N LEU A 431 -9.54 -25.62 11.14
CA LEU A 431 -8.53 -24.65 11.58
C LEU A 431 -7.26 -24.83 10.77
N HIS A 432 -6.78 -23.74 10.15
CA HIS A 432 -5.44 -23.67 9.58
C HIS A 432 -4.60 -22.68 10.38
N ARG A 433 -3.48 -23.17 10.91
CA ARG A 433 -2.52 -22.38 11.66
C ARG A 433 -1.38 -21.95 10.76
N PHE A 434 -1.03 -20.68 10.82
CA PHE A 434 0.17 -20.10 10.25
C PHE A 434 1.18 -19.93 11.38
N PRO A 435 2.19 -20.82 11.52
CA PRO A 435 3.13 -20.79 12.65
C PRO A 435 3.89 -19.45 12.81
N LYS A 436 3.98 -18.69 11.72
CA LYS A 436 4.65 -17.38 11.65
C LYS A 436 3.68 -16.22 11.41
N GLY A 437 2.39 -16.50 11.24
CA GLY A 437 1.40 -15.45 11.00
C GLY A 437 1.17 -14.63 12.27
N SER A 438 1.01 -13.32 12.11
CA SER A 438 0.55 -12.41 13.15
C SER A 438 -0.96 -12.14 13.00
N HIS A 439 -1.47 -11.12 13.69
CA HIS A 439 -2.88 -10.70 13.61
C HIS A 439 -3.31 -10.31 12.20
N ASN A 440 -2.40 -9.68 11.44
CA ASN A 440 -2.59 -9.20 10.07
C ASN A 440 -2.10 -10.20 9.01
N LEU A 441 -2.17 -11.52 9.26
CA LEU A 441 -1.63 -12.58 8.39
C LEU A 441 -2.06 -12.54 6.91
N HIS A 442 -3.17 -11.87 6.60
CA HIS A 442 -3.71 -11.71 5.25
C HIS A 442 -3.09 -10.51 4.51
N LEU A 443 -2.38 -9.64 5.22
CA LEU A 443 -1.64 -8.49 4.70
C LEU A 443 -0.13 -8.74 4.65
N ASP A 444 0.40 -9.62 5.51
CA ASP A 444 1.81 -9.95 5.52
C ASP A 444 2.20 -10.64 4.21
N PRO A 445 3.04 -10.03 3.35
CA PRO A 445 3.67 -10.79 2.30
C PRO A 445 4.56 -11.82 2.98
N MET A 446 4.31 -13.12 2.77
CA MET A 446 5.35 -14.12 3.01
C MET A 446 6.55 -13.65 2.18
N ILE A 447 7.64 -13.24 2.84
CA ILE A 447 8.83 -12.74 2.14
C ILE A 447 9.32 -13.87 1.24
N ASP A 448 9.16 -13.68 -0.05
CA ASP A 448 9.65 -14.62 -1.04
C ASP A 448 11.19 -14.56 -1.04
N VAL A 449 11.82 -15.69 -0.75
CA VAL A 449 13.28 -15.84 -0.79
C VAL A 449 13.80 -16.06 -2.22
N ALA A 450 12.94 -16.00 -3.24
CA ALA A 450 13.33 -16.17 -4.64
C ALA A 450 14.45 -15.22 -5.06
N GLN A 451 14.44 -13.96 -4.60
CA GLN A 451 15.52 -13.00 -4.90
C GLN A 451 16.84 -13.41 -4.23
N ALA A 452 16.81 -13.85 -2.98
CA ALA A 452 18.00 -14.32 -2.28
C ALA A 452 18.56 -15.63 -2.89
N LYS A 453 17.68 -16.52 -3.36
CA LYS A 453 18.06 -17.73 -4.10
C LYS A 453 18.69 -17.41 -5.46
N TYR A 454 18.10 -16.47 -6.20
CA TYR A 454 18.65 -16.01 -7.47
C TYR A 454 20.06 -15.43 -7.30
N VAL A 455 20.30 -14.62 -6.27
CA VAL A 455 21.64 -14.09 -5.97
C VAL A 455 22.62 -15.23 -5.66
N ALA A 456 22.21 -16.22 -4.88
CA ALA A 456 23.05 -17.39 -4.56
C ALA A 456 23.37 -18.26 -5.79
N GLU A 457 22.49 -18.27 -6.81
CA GLU A 457 22.72 -18.99 -8.06
C GLU A 457 23.64 -18.24 -9.04
N VAL A 458 23.61 -16.90 -9.02
CA VAL A 458 24.31 -16.06 -10.01
C VAL A 458 25.68 -15.59 -9.53
N VAL A 459 25.89 -15.45 -8.23
CA VAL A 459 27.16 -15.00 -7.64
C VAL A 459 27.96 -16.20 -7.15
N SER A 460 29.11 -16.47 -7.78
CA SER A 460 30.03 -17.55 -7.38
C SER A 460 30.48 -17.39 -5.92
N ASP A 461 30.64 -18.51 -5.22
CA ASP A 461 31.08 -18.59 -3.82
C ASP A 461 30.13 -17.92 -2.79
N THR A 462 28.84 -17.80 -3.13
CA THR A 462 27.82 -17.29 -2.21
C THR A 462 27.35 -18.35 -1.22
N ARG A 463 27.22 -17.96 0.06
CA ARG A 463 26.58 -18.76 1.12
C ARG A 463 25.23 -18.17 1.50
N LEU A 464 24.15 -18.91 1.24
CA LEU A 464 22.82 -18.51 1.67
C LEU A 464 22.48 -19.17 3.02
N HIS A 465 22.60 -18.43 4.11
CA HIS A 465 22.13 -18.89 5.42
C HIS A 465 20.69 -18.43 5.66
N ARG A 466 19.77 -19.39 5.81
CA ARG A 466 18.35 -19.11 6.04
C ARG A 466 18.01 -19.22 7.51
N PHE A 467 17.50 -18.14 8.09
CA PHE A 467 16.88 -18.17 9.41
C PHE A 467 15.40 -18.53 9.28
N PRO A 468 14.98 -19.76 9.59
CA PRO A 468 13.61 -20.17 9.38
C PRO A 468 12.63 -19.36 10.24
N ASN A 469 13.04 -18.77 11.35
CA ASN A 469 12.13 -18.11 12.31
C ASN A 469 12.39 -16.61 12.50
N ALA A 470 13.01 -15.93 11.51
CA ALA A 470 13.34 -14.51 11.61
C ALA A 470 12.64 -13.65 10.55
N SER A 471 12.42 -12.37 10.86
CA SER A 471 11.84 -11.34 9.97
C SER A 471 12.90 -10.32 9.52
N HIS A 472 12.48 -9.19 8.95
CA HIS A 472 13.36 -8.17 8.34
C HIS A 472 14.51 -7.66 9.26
N ASN A 473 14.38 -7.79 10.59
CA ASN A 473 15.39 -7.31 11.57
C ASN A 473 16.15 -8.45 12.27
N LEU A 474 16.44 -9.54 11.56
CA LEU A 474 17.11 -10.73 12.12
C LEU A 474 18.46 -10.42 12.80
N HIS A 475 19.18 -9.38 12.34
CA HIS A 475 20.44 -8.94 12.94
C HIS A 475 20.26 -8.34 14.35
N MET A 476 19.03 -7.92 14.69
CA MET A 476 18.66 -7.42 16.02
C MET A 476 18.02 -8.51 16.87
N THR A 477 17.12 -9.31 16.29
CA THR A 477 16.35 -10.33 17.03
C THR A 477 17.14 -11.62 17.27
N LEU A 478 18.07 -11.96 16.38
CA LEU A 478 18.99 -13.10 16.50
C LEU A 478 20.45 -12.61 16.50
N ALA A 479 20.71 -11.49 17.17
CA ALA A 479 21.99 -10.78 17.13
C ALA A 479 23.20 -11.67 17.44
N LYS A 480 23.08 -12.63 18.36
CA LYS A 480 24.17 -13.54 18.73
C LYS A 480 24.53 -14.51 17.60
N GLU A 481 23.53 -15.13 17.00
CA GLU A 481 23.71 -16.08 15.88
C GLU A 481 24.14 -15.34 14.61
N PHE A 482 23.54 -14.17 14.35
CA PHE A 482 23.94 -13.28 13.27
C PHE A 482 25.41 -12.85 13.39
N LYS A 483 25.85 -12.45 14.59
CA LYS A 483 27.26 -12.11 14.86
C LYS A 483 28.17 -13.30 14.58
N GLN A 484 27.84 -14.48 15.12
CA GLN A 484 28.66 -15.68 14.97
C GLN A 484 28.86 -16.04 13.49
N LEU A 485 27.80 -15.99 12.67
CA LEU A 485 27.89 -16.31 11.24
C LEU A 485 28.78 -15.33 10.46
N ILE A 486 28.85 -14.07 10.89
CA ILE A 486 29.77 -13.09 10.29
C ILE A 486 31.20 -13.35 10.73
N GLU A 487 31.43 -13.63 12.03
CA GLU A 487 32.75 -13.95 12.56
C GLU A 487 33.31 -15.23 11.93
N ASP A 488 32.53 -16.31 11.89
CA ASP A 488 32.92 -17.57 11.26
C ASP A 488 33.28 -17.37 9.78
N PHE A 489 32.50 -16.57 9.05
CA PHE A 489 32.80 -16.28 7.64
C PHE A 489 34.10 -15.50 7.48
N VAL A 490 34.35 -14.49 8.32
CA VAL A 490 35.58 -13.68 8.27
C VAL A 490 36.79 -14.53 8.67
N ASP A 491 36.69 -15.29 9.76
CA ASP A 491 37.76 -16.16 10.27
C ASP A 491 38.12 -17.25 9.24
N GLU A 492 37.14 -17.80 8.53
CA GLU A 492 37.39 -18.74 7.43
C GLU A 492 38.13 -18.11 6.24
N MET A 493 37.88 -16.83 5.93
CA MET A 493 38.62 -16.11 4.88
C MET A 493 40.03 -15.75 5.34
N ASP A 494 40.21 -15.42 6.62
CA ASP A 494 41.52 -15.13 7.21
C ASP A 494 42.38 -16.41 7.41
N ALA A 495 41.75 -17.57 7.61
CA ALA A 495 42.41 -18.88 7.73
C ALA A 495 42.90 -19.47 6.39
N GLY A 496 42.59 -18.81 5.27
CA GLY A 496 43.15 -19.10 3.95
C GLY A 496 42.29 -20.02 3.10
N PHE A 497 41.58 -19.38 2.17
CA PHE A 497 41.68 -19.75 0.75
C PHE A 497 42.80 -18.95 0.09
#